data_AF-A0A357AWS7-F1
#
_entry.id   AF-A0A357AWS7-F1
#
_cell.length_a   1.000
_cell.length_b   1.000
_cell.length_c   1.000
_cell.angle_alpha   90.00
_cell.angle_beta   90.00
_cell.angle_gamma   90.00
#
_symmetry.space_group_name_H-M   'P 1'
#
loop_
_entity.id
_entity.type
_entity.pdbx_description
1 polymer ?
#
loop_
_entity_poly.entity_id
_entity_poly.type
_entity_poly.pdbx_seq_one_letter_code
_entity_poly.pdbx_strand_id
1 'polypeptide(L)'
;MIQIRLRAPCAREFQKDVYRPGVISLTRLVWGSLGGGLALAAIALLSRACGVGVLYPPLAATCFINAACPHLRVARPRPVIVGHLVSSAAGVLAVAVGEALDGLLGGALVAFKLGLAVGLAALFMQIFDADHPPAAATAAIPAILPLPVAPLLLPLHMAWGAVIAVLAALLWNRIWFAYPPPETEDCPRCLGLYQGRLETAGLVLTAAAALLMGLRTVFPALYEPGLGLMLLGGLLLLFQPLREARIAGQEPPRA
;
A
#
# COMPACT_ATOMS: atom_id res chain seq x y z
N MET A 1 21.45 -6.86 -19.56
CA MET A 1 22.83 -6.60 -19.07
C MET A 1 22.73 -5.88 -17.73
N ILE A 2 23.45 -6.33 -16.70
CA ILE A 2 23.49 -5.67 -15.37
C ILE A 2 24.50 -4.53 -15.42
N GLN A 3 24.14 -3.35 -14.90
CA GLN A 3 25.05 -2.20 -14.81
C GLN A 3 25.46 -1.95 -13.35
N ILE A 4 26.76 -1.78 -13.09
CA ILE A 4 27.30 -1.48 -11.75
C ILE A 4 27.75 -0.02 -11.70
N ARG A 5 27.36 0.72 -10.65
CA ARG A 5 27.69 2.14 -10.45
C ARG A 5 28.08 2.42 -9.00
N LEU A 6 29.37 2.57 -8.72
CA LEU A 6 29.89 2.80 -7.36
C LEU A 6 30.08 4.30 -7.03
N ARG A 7 29.23 5.16 -7.59
CA ARG A 7 29.29 6.61 -7.32
C ARG A 7 28.61 6.93 -5.99
N ALA A 8 29.17 7.91 -5.26
CA ALA A 8 28.53 8.44 -4.07
C ALA A 8 27.14 9.03 -4.38
N PRO A 9 26.21 9.07 -3.41
CA PRO A 9 24.88 9.63 -3.59
C PRO A 9 24.92 11.06 -4.13
N CYS A 10 24.30 11.27 -5.29
CA CYS A 10 24.12 12.58 -5.92
C CYS A 10 22.84 12.58 -6.77
N ALA A 11 22.34 13.75 -7.14
CA ALA A 11 21.06 13.91 -7.84
C ALA A 11 20.94 13.06 -9.14
N ARG A 12 22.06 12.76 -9.81
CA ARG A 12 22.08 11.90 -11.01
C ARG A 12 21.78 10.44 -10.69
N GLU A 13 22.25 9.93 -9.55
CA GLU A 13 22.09 8.53 -9.18
C GLU A 13 20.66 8.19 -8.73
N PHE A 14 19.83 9.21 -8.54
CA PHE A 14 18.41 9.11 -8.21
C PHE A 14 17.46 9.28 -9.40
N GLN A 15 18.00 9.46 -10.61
CA GLN A 15 17.18 9.55 -11.81
C GLN A 15 16.58 8.18 -12.15
N LYS A 16 15.38 8.16 -12.75
CA LYS A 16 14.60 6.94 -13.04
C LYS A 16 15.37 5.92 -13.89
N ASP A 17 16.25 6.36 -14.77
CA ASP A 17 17.09 5.51 -15.62
C ASP A 17 18.22 4.79 -14.84
N VAL A 18 18.59 5.32 -13.67
CA VAL A 18 19.64 4.80 -12.79
C VAL A 18 19.06 4.09 -11.56
N TYR A 19 18.09 4.70 -10.88
CA TYR A 19 17.49 4.19 -9.65
C TYR A 19 16.37 3.16 -9.94
N ARG A 20 16.78 2.01 -10.49
CA ARG A 20 15.85 0.96 -10.94
C ARG A 20 16.45 -0.45 -10.83
N PRO A 21 15.62 -1.51 -10.79
CA PRO A 21 16.09 -2.88 -10.95
C PRO A 21 16.96 -3.06 -12.22
N GLY A 22 17.97 -3.92 -12.13
CA GLY A 22 18.97 -4.12 -13.20
C GLY A 22 20.20 -3.20 -13.13
N VAL A 23 20.15 -2.15 -12.29
CA VAL A 23 21.32 -1.31 -11.96
C VAL A 23 21.69 -1.50 -10.49
N ILE A 24 22.92 -1.96 -10.25
CA ILE A 24 23.53 -2.07 -8.92
C ILE A 24 24.26 -0.75 -8.67
N SER A 25 23.61 0.20 -8.01
CA SER A 25 24.22 1.48 -7.64
C SER A 25 24.47 1.58 -6.13
N LEU A 26 25.60 2.16 -5.72
CA LEU A 26 25.90 2.41 -4.29
C LEU A 26 24.79 3.23 -3.61
N THR A 27 24.25 4.22 -4.33
CA THR A 27 23.09 5.00 -3.91
C THR A 27 21.88 4.13 -3.57
N ARG A 28 21.51 3.18 -4.43
CA ARG A 28 20.34 2.33 -4.20
C ARG A 28 20.58 1.28 -3.11
N LEU A 29 21.82 0.78 -3.01
CA LEU A 29 22.25 -0.12 -1.94
C LEU A 29 22.18 0.54 -0.56
N VAL A 30 22.61 1.79 -0.45
CA VAL A 30 22.60 2.50 0.85
C VAL A 30 21.23 3.14 1.09
N TRP A 31 20.77 4.00 0.20
CA TRP A 31 19.55 4.78 0.38
C TRP A 31 18.28 3.93 0.32
N GLY A 32 18.22 2.98 -0.61
CA GLY A 32 17.06 2.09 -0.75
C GLY A 32 16.93 1.14 0.44
N SER A 33 18.04 0.52 0.86
CA SER A 33 18.03 -0.40 1.99
C SER A 33 17.81 0.30 3.33
N LEU A 34 18.48 1.44 3.59
CA LEU A 34 18.26 2.20 4.82
C LEU A 34 16.84 2.74 4.90
N GLY A 35 16.30 3.28 3.80
CA GLY A 35 14.93 3.79 3.76
C GLY A 35 13.90 2.72 4.09
N GLY A 36 14.04 1.53 3.48
CA GLY A 36 13.13 0.42 3.75
C GLY A 36 13.19 -0.05 5.21
N GLY A 37 14.40 -0.19 5.76
CA GLY A 37 14.60 -0.61 7.15
C GLY A 37 14.08 0.42 8.17
N LEU A 38 14.40 1.70 7.97
CA LEU A 38 13.94 2.78 8.85
C LEU A 38 12.43 2.96 8.80
N ALA A 39 11.81 2.86 7.62
CA ALA A 39 10.36 2.93 7.48
C ALA A 39 9.65 1.80 8.24
N LEU A 40 10.12 0.56 8.11
CA LEU A 40 9.55 -0.58 8.84
C LEU A 40 9.75 -0.42 10.36
N ALA A 41 10.93 0.04 10.80
CA ALA A 41 11.19 0.31 12.21
C ALA A 41 10.22 1.37 12.76
N ALA A 42 9.95 2.44 12.01
CA ALA A 42 8.97 3.46 12.37
C ALA A 42 7.56 2.87 12.50
N ILE A 43 7.12 2.06 11.53
CA ILE A 43 5.82 1.38 11.58
C ILE A 43 5.71 0.49 12.81
N ALA A 44 6.73 -0.31 13.11
CA ALA A 44 6.73 -1.21 14.26
C ALA A 44 6.69 -0.45 15.61
N LEU A 45 7.47 0.62 15.73
CA LEU A 45 7.46 1.47 16.92
C LEU A 45 6.11 2.16 17.12
N LEU A 46 5.55 2.75 16.06
CA LEU A 46 4.23 3.40 16.11
C LEU A 46 3.11 2.38 16.37
N SER A 47 3.13 1.22 15.72
CA SER A 47 2.12 0.16 15.92
C SER A 47 2.07 -0.26 17.40
N ARG A 48 3.25 -0.45 18.01
CA ARG A 48 3.37 -0.77 19.44
C ARG A 48 2.95 0.39 20.34
N ALA A 49 3.36 1.62 20.03
CA ALA A 49 3.07 2.80 20.85
C ALA A 49 1.58 3.19 20.83
N CYS A 50 0.91 2.99 19.69
CA CYS A 50 -0.49 3.36 19.48
C CYS A 50 -1.47 2.21 19.76
N GLY A 51 -0.99 0.97 19.88
CA GLY A 51 -1.86 -0.20 19.99
C GLY A 51 -2.68 -0.49 18.72
N VAL A 52 -2.13 -0.15 17.55
CA VAL A 52 -2.73 -0.43 16.23
C VAL A 52 -1.96 -1.57 15.60
N GLY A 53 -2.44 -2.80 15.80
CA GLY A 53 -1.76 -4.01 15.33
C GLY A 53 -1.80 -4.18 13.81
N VAL A 54 -0.64 -4.39 13.18
CA VAL A 54 -0.50 -4.57 11.72
C VAL A 54 0.28 -5.82 11.39
N LEU A 55 0.23 -6.26 10.13
CA LEU A 55 1.04 -7.35 9.62
C LEU A 55 2.38 -6.82 9.09
N TYR A 56 3.47 -7.08 9.81
CA TYR A 56 4.80 -6.59 9.44
C TYR A 56 5.37 -7.18 8.14
N PRO A 57 5.26 -8.50 7.86
CA PRO A 57 5.85 -9.07 6.64
C PRO A 57 5.42 -8.38 5.33
N PRO A 58 4.12 -8.14 5.07
CA PRO A 58 3.72 -7.46 3.85
C PRO A 58 4.16 -5.98 3.86
N LEU A 59 4.08 -5.28 5.00
CA LEU A 59 4.54 -3.89 5.11
C LEU A 59 6.06 -3.74 4.94
N ALA A 60 6.85 -4.76 5.31
CA ALA A 60 8.29 -4.79 5.06
C ALA A 60 8.58 -4.79 3.56
N ALA A 61 7.85 -5.60 2.78
CA ALA A 61 7.96 -5.60 1.32
C ALA A 61 7.46 -4.29 0.69
N THR A 62 6.43 -3.65 1.26
CA THR A 62 5.99 -2.29 0.89
C THR A 62 7.08 -1.25 1.12
N CYS A 63 7.71 -1.25 2.30
CA CYS A 63 8.80 -0.34 2.63
C CYS A 63 9.98 -0.51 1.67
N PHE A 64 10.31 -1.76 1.32
CA PHE A 64 11.32 -2.05 0.32
C PHE A 64 10.98 -1.44 -1.04
N ILE A 65 9.77 -1.66 -1.56
CA ILE A 65 9.35 -1.11 -2.86
C ILE A 65 9.37 0.43 -2.83
N ASN A 66 8.81 1.04 -1.78
CA ASN A 66 8.72 2.50 -1.67
C ASN A 66 10.09 3.18 -1.55
N ALA A 67 11.11 2.51 -1.01
CA ALA A 67 12.46 3.06 -0.87
C ALA A 67 13.39 2.68 -2.04
N ALA A 68 13.35 1.43 -2.52
CA ALA A 68 14.29 0.90 -3.50
C ALA A 68 13.78 0.92 -4.96
N CYS A 69 12.46 1.02 -5.14
CA CYS A 69 11.79 1.05 -6.44
C CYS A 69 10.66 2.12 -6.52
N PRO A 70 10.89 3.37 -6.07
CA PRO A 70 9.85 4.40 -5.92
C PRO A 70 9.23 4.87 -7.23
N HIS A 71 9.87 4.61 -8.37
CA HIS A 71 9.36 4.96 -9.70
C HIS A 71 8.36 3.94 -10.27
N LEU A 72 8.13 2.82 -9.58
CA LEU A 72 7.11 1.88 -9.99
C LEU A 72 5.72 2.41 -9.65
N ARG A 73 4.76 2.19 -10.55
CA ARG A 73 3.35 2.52 -10.31
C ARG A 73 2.84 1.90 -9.00
N VAL A 74 3.24 0.65 -8.73
CA VAL A 74 2.87 -0.10 -7.51
C VAL A 74 3.40 0.51 -6.20
N ALA A 75 4.36 1.44 -6.26
CA ALA A 75 4.87 2.14 -5.09
C ALA A 75 4.03 3.38 -4.73
N ARG A 76 3.16 3.85 -5.63
CA ARG A 76 2.41 5.09 -5.42
C ARG A 76 1.47 5.00 -4.20
N PRO A 77 1.12 6.14 -3.57
CA PRO A 77 0.27 6.18 -2.39
C PRO A 77 -1.01 5.35 -2.50
N ARG A 78 -1.73 5.48 -3.62
CA ARG A 78 -3.02 4.83 -3.83
C ARG A 78 -2.90 3.30 -3.91
N PRO A 79 -2.09 2.69 -4.81
CA PRO A 79 -1.89 1.24 -4.80
C PRO A 79 -1.43 0.68 -3.47
N VAL A 80 -0.56 1.38 -2.74
CA VAL A 80 -0.11 0.94 -1.41
C VAL A 80 -1.29 0.87 -0.42
N ILE A 81 -2.04 1.96 -0.25
CA ILE A 81 -3.14 2.01 0.73
C ILE A 81 -4.31 1.11 0.31
N VAL A 82 -4.78 1.25 -0.92
CA VAL A 82 -5.95 0.50 -1.43
C VAL A 82 -5.60 -0.99 -1.57
N GLY A 83 -4.40 -1.32 -2.05
CA GLY A 83 -3.95 -2.69 -2.22
C GLY A 83 -3.98 -3.45 -0.90
N HIS A 84 -3.40 -2.88 0.17
CA HIS A 84 -3.49 -3.49 1.50
C HIS A 84 -4.93 -3.60 2.00
N LEU A 85 -5.73 -2.53 1.89
CA LEU A 85 -7.12 -2.49 2.32
C LEU A 85 -7.95 -3.63 1.70
N VAL A 86 -7.96 -3.74 0.37
CA VAL A 86 -8.77 -4.75 -0.34
C VAL A 86 -8.21 -6.17 -0.16
N SER A 87 -6.89 -6.31 -0.06
CA SER A 87 -6.26 -7.63 0.12
C SER A 87 -6.53 -8.21 1.51
N SER A 88 -6.50 -7.38 2.57
CA SER A 88 -6.93 -7.86 3.89
C SER A 88 -8.41 -8.24 3.94
N ALA A 89 -9.28 -7.50 3.23
CA ALA A 89 -10.69 -7.86 3.12
C ALA A 89 -10.87 -9.20 2.39
N ALA A 90 -10.12 -9.42 1.31
CA ALA A 90 -10.07 -10.69 0.60
C ALA A 90 -9.60 -11.86 1.49
N GLY A 91 -8.55 -11.65 2.30
CA GLY A 91 -8.05 -12.65 3.24
C GLY A 91 -9.05 -13.04 4.31
N VAL A 92 -9.73 -12.06 4.92
CA VAL A 92 -10.78 -12.29 5.92
C VAL A 92 -11.97 -13.04 5.30
N LEU A 93 -12.39 -12.63 4.09
CA LEU A 93 -13.46 -13.31 3.36
C LEU A 93 -13.09 -14.76 3.03
N ALA A 94 -11.87 -15.01 2.56
CA ALA A 94 -11.41 -16.35 2.23
C ALA A 94 -11.34 -17.28 3.46
N VAL A 95 -10.94 -16.75 4.62
CA VAL A 95 -10.97 -17.48 5.89
C VAL A 95 -12.41 -17.84 6.27
N ALA A 96 -13.34 -16.89 6.22
CA ALA A 96 -14.75 -17.12 6.55
C ALA A 96 -15.41 -18.15 5.61
N VAL A 97 -15.15 -18.06 4.30
CA VAL A 97 -15.63 -19.06 3.32
C VAL A 97 -15.01 -20.43 3.58
N GLY A 98 -13.70 -20.48 3.88
CA GLY A 98 -13.03 -21.74 4.20
C GLY A 98 -13.61 -22.40 5.45
N GLU A 99 -13.87 -21.62 6.51
CA GLU A 99 -14.49 -22.12 7.76
C GLU A 99 -15.91 -22.65 7.52
N ALA A 100 -16.70 -21.99 6.68
CA ALA A 100 -18.03 -22.48 6.30
C ALA A 100 -17.98 -23.81 5.51
N LEU A 101 -16.85 -24.13 4.88
CA LEU A 101 -16.65 -25.32 4.07
C LEU A 101 -15.75 -26.38 4.73
N ASP A 102 -15.41 -26.22 6.02
CA ASP A 102 -14.42 -27.05 6.71
C ASP A 102 -14.72 -28.56 6.61
N GLY A 103 -15.98 -28.95 6.84
CA GLY A 103 -16.43 -30.34 6.74
C GLY A 103 -16.32 -30.96 5.33
N LEU A 104 -16.25 -30.15 4.28
CA LEU A 104 -16.07 -30.60 2.89
C LEU A 104 -14.59 -30.63 2.50
N LEU A 105 -13.80 -29.65 2.98
CA LEU A 105 -12.43 -29.44 2.54
C LEU A 105 -11.43 -30.33 3.29
N GLY A 106 -11.68 -30.65 4.56
CA GLY A 106 -10.80 -31.48 5.38
C GLY A 106 -9.34 -31.03 5.30
N GLY A 107 -8.43 -31.94 4.92
CA GLY A 107 -7.00 -31.65 4.81
C GLY A 107 -6.62 -30.58 3.79
N ALA A 108 -7.51 -30.19 2.88
CA ALA A 108 -7.27 -29.14 1.88
C ALA A 108 -7.64 -27.73 2.38
N LEU A 109 -8.16 -27.57 3.61
CA LEU A 109 -8.68 -26.30 4.14
C LEU A 109 -7.69 -25.14 4.00
N VAL A 110 -6.45 -25.34 4.45
CA VAL A 110 -5.43 -24.28 4.44
C VAL A 110 -5.06 -23.89 3.00
N ALA A 111 -4.89 -24.88 2.12
CA ALA A 111 -4.59 -24.64 0.71
C ALA A 111 -5.73 -23.88 0.01
N PHE A 112 -6.98 -24.24 0.31
CA PHE A 112 -8.16 -23.54 -0.21
C PHE A 112 -8.22 -22.09 0.27
N LYS A 113 -8.08 -21.84 1.59
CA LYS A 113 -8.07 -20.49 2.15
C LYS A 113 -6.98 -19.62 1.51
N LEU A 114 -5.76 -20.14 1.35
CA LEU A 114 -4.65 -19.43 0.71
C LEU A 114 -4.92 -19.10 -0.76
N GLY A 115 -5.35 -20.09 -1.55
CA GLY A 115 -5.65 -19.91 -2.97
C GLY A 115 -6.77 -18.91 -3.19
N LEU A 116 -7.86 -19.03 -2.43
CA LEU A 116 -9.00 -18.11 -2.49
C LEU A 116 -8.60 -16.69 -2.06
N ALA A 117 -7.83 -16.55 -0.97
CA ALA A 117 -7.38 -15.25 -0.48
C ALA A 117 -6.54 -14.50 -1.52
N VAL A 118 -5.53 -15.16 -2.10
CA VAL A 118 -4.65 -14.55 -3.09
C VAL A 118 -5.40 -14.30 -4.41
N GLY A 119 -6.27 -15.22 -4.83
CA GLY A 119 -7.11 -15.05 -6.02
C GLY A 119 -8.04 -13.85 -5.92
N LEU A 120 -8.75 -13.70 -4.78
CA LEU A 120 -9.61 -12.55 -4.51
C LEU A 120 -8.81 -11.25 -4.38
N ALA A 121 -7.65 -11.28 -3.73
CA ALA A 121 -6.79 -10.10 -3.60
C ALA A 121 -6.30 -9.62 -4.98
N ALA A 122 -5.86 -10.54 -5.84
CA ALA A 122 -5.47 -10.22 -7.22
C ALA A 122 -6.65 -9.64 -8.01
N LEU A 123 -7.83 -10.25 -7.92
CA LEU A 123 -9.05 -9.75 -8.56
C LEU A 123 -9.39 -8.33 -8.09
N PHE A 124 -9.42 -8.08 -6.79
CA PHE A 124 -9.81 -6.77 -6.25
C PHE A 124 -8.78 -5.69 -6.57
N MET A 125 -7.48 -5.99 -6.48
CA MET A 125 -6.44 -5.03 -6.89
C MET A 125 -6.56 -4.68 -8.37
N GLN A 126 -6.89 -5.63 -9.25
CA GLN A 126 -7.11 -5.35 -10.67
C GLN A 126 -8.38 -4.54 -10.93
N ILE A 127 -9.50 -4.89 -10.29
CA ILE A 127 -10.78 -4.15 -10.41
C ILE A 127 -10.60 -2.69 -10.01
N PHE A 128 -9.86 -2.44 -8.92
CA PHE A 128 -9.61 -1.10 -8.42
C PHE A 128 -8.30 -0.50 -8.92
N ASP A 129 -7.63 -1.09 -9.92
CA ASP A 129 -6.38 -0.56 -10.49
C ASP A 129 -5.32 -0.21 -9.41
N ALA A 130 -5.23 -1.03 -8.36
CA ALA A 130 -4.46 -0.81 -7.14
C ALA A 130 -3.42 -1.92 -6.92
N ASP A 131 -2.77 -2.37 -7.98
CA ASP A 131 -1.75 -3.42 -7.92
C ASP A 131 -0.64 -3.05 -6.93
N HIS A 132 -0.55 -3.84 -5.87
CA HIS A 132 0.53 -3.75 -4.90
C HIS A 132 0.93 -5.16 -4.47
N PRO A 133 1.89 -5.81 -5.15
CA PRO A 133 2.24 -7.20 -4.88
C PRO A 133 2.48 -7.56 -3.39
N PRO A 134 3.08 -6.70 -2.54
CA PRO A 134 3.16 -6.96 -1.09
C PRO A 134 1.81 -7.19 -0.41
N ALA A 135 0.73 -6.61 -0.93
CA ALA A 135 -0.61 -6.79 -0.39
C ALA A 135 -1.16 -8.20 -0.62
N ALA A 136 -0.67 -8.96 -1.61
CA ALA A 136 -1.05 -10.38 -1.75
C ALA A 136 -0.69 -11.20 -0.49
N ALA A 137 0.46 -10.89 0.14
CA ALA A 137 0.82 -11.50 1.43
C ALA A 137 -0.09 -11.01 2.58
N THR A 138 -0.65 -9.80 2.49
CA THR A 138 -1.68 -9.32 3.45
C THR A 138 -2.94 -10.17 3.40
N ALA A 139 -3.32 -10.66 2.22
CA ALA A 139 -4.46 -11.57 2.05
C ALA A 139 -4.16 -12.99 2.54
N ALA A 140 -2.94 -13.49 2.30
CA ALA A 140 -2.58 -14.87 2.64
C ALA A 140 -2.41 -15.11 4.15
N ILE A 141 -1.84 -14.15 4.88
CA ILE A 141 -1.50 -14.29 6.30
C ILE A 141 -2.68 -14.70 7.20
N PRO A 142 -3.90 -14.13 7.06
CA PRO A 142 -5.08 -14.57 7.81
C PRO A 142 -5.37 -16.09 7.77
N ALA A 143 -4.95 -16.79 6.71
CA ALA A 143 -5.19 -18.22 6.56
C ALA A 143 -4.20 -19.10 7.36
N ILE A 144 -3.06 -18.55 7.80
CA ILE A 144 -1.93 -19.34 8.31
C ILE A 144 -1.31 -18.81 9.60
N LEU A 145 -1.64 -17.59 10.03
CA LEU A 145 -1.05 -16.95 11.20
C LEU A 145 -2.11 -16.22 12.04
N PRO A 146 -1.88 -16.06 13.36
CA PRO A 146 -2.76 -15.29 14.22
C PRO A 146 -2.80 -13.82 13.80
N LEU A 147 -3.99 -13.22 13.90
CA LEU A 147 -4.19 -11.80 13.58
C LEU A 147 -3.91 -10.92 14.80
N PRO A 148 -3.31 -9.73 14.60
CA PRO A 148 -3.01 -8.79 15.68
C PRO A 148 -4.24 -7.97 16.14
N VAL A 149 -5.38 -8.18 15.48
CA VAL A 149 -6.65 -7.48 15.71
C VAL A 149 -7.80 -8.38 15.26
N ALA A 150 -9.03 -8.09 15.71
CA ALA A 150 -10.24 -8.73 15.20
C ALA A 150 -10.30 -8.71 13.65
N PRO A 151 -10.72 -9.81 12.99
CA PRO A 151 -10.68 -9.94 11.53
C PRO A 151 -11.32 -8.77 10.77
N LEU A 152 -12.49 -8.30 11.20
CA LEU A 152 -13.19 -7.20 10.53
C LEU A 152 -12.47 -5.84 10.61
N LEU A 153 -11.60 -5.64 11.60
CA LEU A 153 -10.80 -4.42 11.75
C LEU A 153 -9.46 -4.50 11.01
N LEU A 154 -9.03 -5.70 10.60
CA LEU A 154 -7.76 -5.91 9.91
C LEU A 154 -7.61 -5.01 8.69
N PRO A 155 -8.63 -4.78 7.83
CA PRO A 155 -8.47 -3.89 6.69
C PRO A 155 -8.12 -2.44 7.03
N LEU A 156 -8.74 -1.89 8.06
CA LEU A 156 -8.47 -0.51 8.48
C LEU A 156 -7.11 -0.40 9.17
N HIS A 157 -6.69 -1.44 9.90
CA HIS A 157 -5.35 -1.52 10.47
C HIS A 157 -4.26 -1.66 9.40
N MET A 158 -4.48 -2.47 8.37
CA MET A 158 -3.53 -2.60 7.27
C MET A 158 -3.44 -1.32 6.44
N ALA A 159 -4.57 -0.63 6.23
CA ALA A 159 -4.57 0.72 5.64
C ALA A 159 -3.81 1.73 6.50
N TRP A 160 -3.95 1.67 7.84
CA TRP A 160 -3.17 2.49 8.76
C TRP A 160 -1.66 2.27 8.58
N GLY A 161 -1.19 1.02 8.58
CA GLY A 161 0.22 0.71 8.34
C GLY A 161 0.71 1.14 6.96
N ALA A 162 -0.12 0.99 5.93
CA ALA A 162 0.15 1.44 4.58
C ALA A 162 0.28 2.98 4.48
N VAL A 163 -0.57 3.73 5.19
CA VAL A 163 -0.46 5.19 5.30
C VAL A 163 0.86 5.59 5.94
N ILE A 164 1.26 4.96 7.04
CA ILE A 164 2.56 5.25 7.67
C ILE A 164 3.71 4.94 6.71
N ALA A 165 3.64 3.84 5.95
CA ALA A 165 4.63 3.51 4.93
C ALA A 165 4.69 4.56 3.80
N VAL A 166 3.54 5.09 3.37
CA VAL A 166 3.46 6.17 2.37
C VAL A 166 4.01 7.48 2.92
N LEU A 167 3.70 7.84 4.17
CA LEU A 167 4.27 9.01 4.81
C LEU A 167 5.78 8.87 4.94
N ALA A 168 6.29 7.74 5.42
CA ALA A 168 7.73 7.48 5.48
C ALA A 168 8.38 7.61 4.10
N ALA A 169 7.76 7.08 3.05
CA ALA A 169 8.23 7.24 1.67
C ALA A 169 8.22 8.69 1.20
N LEU A 170 7.18 9.46 1.53
CA LEU A 170 7.11 10.90 1.24
C LEU A 170 8.25 11.67 1.89
N LEU A 171 8.53 11.41 3.17
CA LEU A 171 9.65 12.05 3.87
C LEU A 171 11.01 11.62 3.31
N TRP A 172 11.21 10.32 3.10
CA TRP A 172 12.48 9.73 2.67
C TRP A 172 12.85 10.11 1.23
N ASN A 173 11.90 9.99 0.31
CA ASN A 173 12.16 10.14 -1.12
C ASN A 173 12.27 11.61 -1.55
N ARG A 174 11.51 12.51 -0.92
CA ARG A 174 11.52 13.95 -1.23
C ARG A 174 12.87 14.63 -1.05
N ILE A 175 13.81 13.99 -0.37
CA ILE A 175 15.20 14.47 -0.25
C ILE A 175 15.88 14.52 -1.63
N TRP A 176 15.57 13.58 -2.53
CA TRP A 176 16.28 13.44 -3.82
C TRP A 176 15.36 13.45 -5.05
N PHE A 177 14.09 13.09 -4.92
CA PHE A 177 13.15 13.08 -6.04
C PHE A 177 11.71 13.33 -5.57
N ALA A 178 10.89 13.88 -6.46
CA ALA A 178 9.48 14.06 -6.17
C ALA A 178 8.80 12.71 -5.92
N TYR A 179 7.98 12.65 -4.88
CA TYR A 179 7.18 11.48 -4.56
C TYR A 179 5.71 11.88 -4.32
N PRO A 180 4.74 11.20 -4.97
CA PRO A 180 4.95 10.24 -6.05
C PRO A 180 5.64 10.89 -7.27
N PRO A 181 6.44 10.14 -8.05
CA PRO A 181 7.07 10.69 -9.25
C PRO A 181 6.03 10.93 -10.35
N PRO A 182 6.19 11.97 -11.19
CA PRO A 182 5.26 12.24 -12.29
C PRO A 182 5.19 11.06 -13.26
N GLU A 183 3.97 10.74 -13.72
CA GLU A 183 3.71 9.63 -14.65
C GLU A 183 3.94 10.05 -16.10
N THR A 184 3.47 11.26 -16.43
CA THR A 184 3.56 11.93 -17.71
C THR A 184 3.96 13.39 -17.49
N GLU A 185 4.32 14.11 -18.56
CA GLU A 185 4.65 15.54 -18.49
C GLU A 185 3.45 16.38 -18.00
N ASP A 186 2.23 15.99 -18.40
CA ASP A 186 0.97 16.66 -18.04
C ASP A 186 0.33 16.15 -16.74
N CYS A 187 1.09 15.46 -15.88
CA CYS A 187 0.57 14.88 -14.66
C CYS A 187 0.01 15.99 -13.73
N PRO A 188 -1.26 15.88 -13.28
CA PRO A 188 -1.85 16.89 -12.42
C PRO A 188 -1.07 17.01 -11.11
N ARG A 189 -0.97 18.23 -10.59
CA ARG A 189 -0.28 18.51 -9.33
C ARG A 189 -1.25 19.10 -8.31
N CYS A 190 -1.34 18.47 -7.14
CA CYS A 190 -2.19 18.91 -6.04
C CYS A 190 -1.43 18.83 -4.71
N LEU A 191 -1.41 19.92 -3.92
CA LEU A 191 -0.63 20.02 -2.67
C LEU A 191 0.87 19.60 -2.82
N GLY A 192 1.46 19.90 -3.98
CA GLY A 192 2.85 19.55 -4.28
C GLY A 192 3.08 18.07 -4.64
N LEU A 193 2.04 17.25 -4.70
CA LEU A 193 2.07 15.84 -5.11
C LEU A 193 1.65 15.71 -6.58
N TYR A 194 2.34 14.86 -7.35
CA TYR A 194 2.03 14.55 -8.74
C TYR A 194 0.92 13.48 -8.82
N GLN A 195 -0.30 13.90 -8.49
CA GLN A 195 -1.50 13.07 -8.45
C GLN A 195 -2.77 13.95 -8.49
N GLY A 196 -3.92 13.34 -8.75
CA GLY A 196 -5.20 14.05 -8.89
C GLY A 196 -5.71 14.70 -7.59
N ARG A 197 -6.69 15.60 -7.70
CA ARG A 197 -7.34 16.25 -6.52
C ARG A 197 -8.04 15.23 -5.63
N LEU A 198 -8.75 14.27 -6.22
CA LEU A 198 -9.47 13.23 -5.48
C LEU A 198 -8.52 12.27 -4.77
N GLU A 199 -7.45 11.85 -5.44
CA GLU A 199 -6.40 11.01 -4.84
C GLU A 199 -5.71 11.75 -3.67
N THR A 200 -5.44 13.04 -3.84
CA THR A 200 -4.86 13.88 -2.77
C THR A 200 -5.82 14.01 -1.59
N ALA A 201 -7.11 14.24 -1.84
CA ALA A 201 -8.11 14.28 -0.79
C ALA A 201 -8.19 12.95 -0.02
N GLY A 202 -8.21 11.82 -0.73
CA GLY A 202 -8.20 10.48 -0.10
C GLY A 202 -6.94 10.23 0.74
N LEU A 203 -5.76 10.64 0.25
CA LEU A 203 -4.52 10.55 1.00
C LEU A 203 -4.54 11.43 2.27
N VAL A 204 -5.07 12.66 2.18
CA VAL A 204 -5.19 13.56 3.34
C VAL A 204 -6.16 12.98 4.38
N LEU A 205 -7.32 12.46 3.94
CA LEU A 205 -8.30 11.84 4.84
C LEU A 205 -7.72 10.61 5.55
N THR A 206 -7.03 9.73 4.81
CA THR A 206 -6.40 8.53 5.39
C THR A 206 -5.22 8.88 6.31
N ALA A 207 -4.46 9.94 6.02
CA ALA A 207 -3.42 10.46 6.93
C ALA A 207 -4.02 11.03 8.22
N ALA A 208 -5.09 11.82 8.12
CA ALA A 208 -5.82 12.33 9.29
C ALA A 208 -6.42 11.20 10.13
N ALA A 209 -7.01 10.20 9.46
CA ALA A 209 -7.52 8.99 10.11
C ALA A 209 -6.41 8.22 10.85
N ALA A 210 -5.23 8.08 10.22
CA ALA A 210 -4.10 7.40 10.84
C ALA A 210 -3.61 8.11 12.10
N LEU A 211 -3.64 9.44 12.12
CA LEU A 211 -3.37 10.24 13.31
C LEU A 211 -4.41 9.97 14.42
N LEU A 212 -5.70 10.03 14.10
CA LEU A 212 -6.77 9.78 15.07
C LEU A 212 -6.69 8.37 15.68
N MET A 213 -6.49 7.35 14.83
CA MET A 213 -6.28 5.97 15.27
C MET A 213 -4.99 5.84 16.11
N GLY A 214 -3.94 6.57 15.75
CA GLY A 214 -2.65 6.59 16.46
C GLY A 214 -2.73 7.19 17.86
N LEU A 215 -3.67 8.12 18.09
CA LEU A 215 -3.89 8.75 19.39
C LEU A 215 -4.67 7.87 20.38
N ARG A 216 -5.04 6.63 20.01
CA ARG A 216 -5.85 5.71 20.82
C ARG A 216 -5.39 5.57 22.27
N THR A 217 -4.08 5.53 22.54
CA THR A 217 -3.53 5.35 23.89
C THR A 217 -3.65 6.58 24.78
N VAL A 218 -3.80 7.78 24.19
CA VAL A 218 -3.95 9.06 24.91
C VAL A 218 -5.42 9.51 24.92
N PHE A 219 -6.11 9.36 23.79
CA PHE A 219 -7.50 9.74 23.57
C PHE A 219 -8.29 8.58 22.95
N PRO A 220 -8.72 7.58 23.75
CA PRO A 220 -9.42 6.40 23.24
C PRO A 220 -10.68 6.71 22.42
N ALA A 221 -11.38 7.81 22.76
CA ALA A 221 -12.58 8.27 22.07
C ALA A 221 -12.35 8.65 20.59
N LEU A 222 -11.10 8.93 20.18
CA LEU A 222 -10.76 9.28 18.79
C LEU A 222 -10.58 8.05 17.88
N TYR A 223 -10.45 6.86 18.46
CA TYR A 223 -10.16 5.65 17.70
C TYR A 223 -11.30 5.26 16.74
N GLU A 224 -12.54 5.21 17.23
CA GLU A 224 -13.72 4.87 16.41
C GLU A 224 -13.98 5.90 15.30
N PRO A 225 -13.99 7.23 15.56
CA PRO A 225 -14.00 8.23 14.50
C PRO A 225 -12.84 8.07 13.51
N GLY A 226 -11.65 7.70 13.99
CA GLY A 226 -10.49 7.41 13.17
C GLY A 226 -10.71 6.23 12.22
N LEU A 227 -11.32 5.14 12.69
CA LEU A 227 -11.70 4.01 11.85
C LEU A 227 -12.70 4.43 10.75
N GLY A 228 -13.74 5.19 11.12
CA GLY A 228 -14.72 5.70 10.17
C GLY A 228 -14.10 6.60 9.11
N LEU A 229 -13.18 7.48 9.51
CA LEU A 229 -12.44 8.36 8.59
C LEU A 229 -11.48 7.58 7.69
N MET A 230 -10.84 6.53 8.21
CA MET A 230 -9.97 5.63 7.42
C MET A 230 -10.78 4.93 6.33
N LEU A 231 -11.97 4.42 6.67
CA LEU A 231 -12.88 3.82 5.72
C LEU A 231 -13.29 4.82 4.63
N LEU A 232 -13.72 6.03 5.02
CA LEU A 232 -14.12 7.07 4.07
C LEU A 232 -12.99 7.43 3.10
N GLY A 233 -11.79 7.70 3.62
CA GLY A 233 -10.62 8.02 2.80
C GLY A 233 -10.19 6.86 1.91
N GLY A 234 -10.24 5.63 2.44
CA GLY A 234 -9.97 4.40 1.69
C GLY A 234 -10.95 4.18 0.53
N LEU A 235 -12.25 4.36 0.75
CA LEU A 235 -13.27 4.27 -0.29
C LEU A 235 -13.09 5.35 -1.37
N LEU A 236 -12.72 6.57 -0.97
CA LEU A 236 -12.44 7.64 -1.92
C LEU A 236 -11.27 7.29 -2.86
N LEU A 237 -10.19 6.72 -2.30
CA LEU A 237 -9.05 6.23 -3.10
C LEU A 237 -9.44 5.02 -3.98
N LEU A 238 -10.24 4.11 -3.43
CA LEU A 238 -10.65 2.87 -4.08
C LEU A 238 -11.51 3.14 -5.32
N PHE A 239 -12.50 4.03 -5.25
CA PHE A 239 -13.43 4.32 -6.35
C PHE A 239 -12.94 5.39 -7.34
N GLN A 240 -11.84 6.10 -7.08
CA GLN A 240 -11.37 7.18 -7.94
C GLN A 240 -11.14 6.75 -9.41
N PRO A 241 -10.47 5.63 -9.74
CA PRO A 241 -10.24 5.26 -11.14
C PRO A 241 -11.52 4.96 -11.89
N LEU A 242 -12.53 4.40 -11.21
CA LEU A 242 -13.82 4.06 -11.80
C LEU A 242 -14.61 5.31 -12.22
N ARG A 243 -14.35 6.47 -11.60
CA ARG A 243 -14.98 7.75 -12.00
C ARG A 243 -14.34 8.34 -13.25
N GLU A 244 -13.08 8.03 -13.51
CA GLU A 244 -12.30 8.55 -14.64
C GLU A 244 -12.21 7.54 -15.80
N ALA A 245 -12.68 6.31 -15.58
CA ALA A 245 -12.69 5.24 -16.55
C ALA A 245 -13.48 5.64 -17.81
N ARG A 246 -12.86 5.42 -18.97
CA ARG A 246 -13.51 5.55 -20.28
C ARG A 246 -13.59 4.16 -20.91
N ILE A 247 -14.74 3.82 -21.48
CA ILE A 247 -14.92 2.57 -22.23
C ILE A 247 -14.29 2.78 -23.61
N ALA A 248 -13.18 2.09 -23.88
CA ALA A 248 -12.56 2.10 -25.20
C ALA A 248 -13.52 1.46 -26.23
N GLY A 249 -13.72 2.11 -27.39
CA GLY A 249 -14.58 1.62 -28.47
C GLY A 249 -15.94 2.31 -28.62
N GLN A 250 -16.26 3.32 -27.80
CA GLN A 250 -17.41 4.22 -28.01
C GLN A 250 -16.97 5.57 -28.64
N GLU A 251 -16.10 5.55 -29.64
CA GLU A 251 -15.94 6.73 -30.49
C GLU A 251 -17.22 6.88 -31.32
N PRO A 252 -17.89 8.05 -31.32
CA PRO A 252 -18.93 8.29 -32.32
C PRO A 252 -18.30 8.12 -33.71
N PRO A 253 -19.01 7.50 -34.68
CA PRO A 253 -18.50 7.43 -36.04
C PRO A 253 -18.11 8.85 -36.46
N ARG A 254 -16.86 9.02 -36.93
CA ARG A 254 -16.40 10.29 -37.50
C ARG A 254 -17.37 10.64 -38.62
N ALA A 255 -18.14 11.70 -38.41
CA ALA A 255 -19.00 12.30 -39.43
C ALA A 255 -18.16 13.00 -40.50
#